data_AF-A0A841LX71-F1
#
_entry.id   AF-A0A841LX71-F1
#
_cell.length_a   1.000
_cell.length_b   1.000
_cell.length_c   1.000
_cell.angle_alpha   90.00
_cell.angle_beta   90.00
_cell.angle_gamma   90.00
#
_symmetry.space_group_name_H-M   'P 1'
#
loop_
_entity.id
_entity.type
_entity.pdbx_description
1 polymer ?
#
loop_
_entity_poly.entity_id
_entity_poly.type
_entity_poly.pdbx_seq_one_letter_code
_entity_poly.pdbx_strand_id
1 'polypeptide(L)'
;MTSHNSHIEILGGPERRRRWTSAEKLSMVQETYETGATVSLVARRHGIAPNQLFGWRKLATQGALTATSADEEVVPSSQYRALEQQVRELQRLLGKKTMEVEILKDALEATSGLKKQTLRSVSWPKGGI
;
A
#
# COMPACT_ATOMS: atom_id res chain seq x y z
N MET A 1 27.90 -8.12 51.68
CA MET A 1 26.49 -7.74 51.43
C MET A 1 26.39 -6.23 51.50
N THR A 2 26.47 -5.53 50.36
CA THR A 2 26.29 -4.07 50.31
C THR A 2 24.92 -3.77 49.74
N SER A 3 23.99 -3.41 50.63
CA SER A 3 22.66 -2.95 50.27
C SER A 3 22.77 -1.69 49.40
N HIS A 4 22.34 -1.78 48.14
CA HIS A 4 22.19 -0.61 47.29
C HIS A 4 20.73 -0.18 47.35
N ASN A 5 20.53 0.92 48.05
CA ASN A 5 19.24 1.53 48.35
C ASN A 5 18.62 2.06 47.05
N SER A 6 17.58 1.40 46.54
CA SER A 6 16.83 1.86 45.37
C SER A 6 15.92 3.01 45.77
N HIS A 7 16.46 4.23 45.73
CA HIS A 7 15.67 5.44 45.87
C HIS A 7 14.87 5.65 44.58
N ILE A 8 13.62 5.22 44.57
CA ILE A 8 12.66 5.60 43.54
C ILE A 8 11.79 6.69 44.17
N GLU A 9 12.17 7.95 43.96
CA GLU A 9 11.30 9.09 44.25
C GLU A 9 10.17 9.10 43.23
N ILE A 10 9.00 8.63 43.66
CA ILE A 10 7.75 8.86 42.96
C ILE A 10 7.25 10.24 43.45
N LEU A 11 7.67 11.31 42.76
CA LEU A 11 7.18 12.66 43.01
C LEU A 11 5.75 12.78 42.47
N GLY A 12 4.81 12.95 43.40
CA GLY A 12 3.39 13.09 43.14
C GLY A 12 3.00 14.38 42.42
N GLY A 13 2.02 14.26 41.53
CA GLY A 13 1.28 15.34 40.86
C GLY A 13 0.27 14.72 39.87
N PRO A 14 -0.81 15.42 39.46
CA PRO A 14 -1.85 14.85 38.61
C PRO A 14 -1.26 14.49 37.25
N GLU A 15 -1.02 13.20 37.08
CA GLU A 15 -0.23 12.59 36.01
C GLU A 15 -0.87 12.87 34.63
N ARG A 16 -0.46 13.95 33.99
CA ARG A 16 -0.59 14.09 32.53
C ARG A 16 0.27 12.97 31.93
N ARG A 17 -0.34 11.79 31.72
CA ARG A 17 0.29 10.62 31.10
C ARG A 17 1.21 11.08 29.98
N ARG A 18 2.51 10.85 30.13
CA ARG A 18 3.53 11.26 29.16
C ARG A 18 3.11 10.76 27.78
N ARG A 19 2.98 11.68 26.80
CA ARG A 19 2.65 11.34 25.41
C ARG A 19 3.95 11.09 24.65
N TRP A 20 4.08 9.91 24.06
CA TRP A 20 5.19 9.54 23.20
C TRP A 20 4.84 9.83 21.74
N THR A 21 5.70 10.59 21.07
CA THR A 21 5.64 10.83 19.62
C THR A 21 5.98 9.55 18.85
N SER A 22 5.62 9.48 17.56
CA SER A 22 6.03 8.38 16.67
C SER A 22 7.54 8.20 16.62
N ALA A 23 8.27 9.30 16.49
CA ALA A 23 9.72 9.30 16.43
C ALA A 23 10.35 8.69 17.69
N GLU A 24 9.84 9.07 18.87
CA GLU A 24 10.30 8.49 20.14
C GLU A 24 9.95 7.00 20.25
N LYS A 25 8.74 6.59 19.86
CA LYS A 25 8.34 5.17 19.83
C LYS A 25 9.22 4.36 18.90
N LEU A 26 9.53 4.88 17.71
CA LEU A 26 10.40 4.24 16.74
C LEU A 26 11.83 4.14 17.28
N SER A 27 12.37 5.20 17.87
CA SER A 27 13.70 5.19 18.49
C SER A 27 13.79 4.10 19.58
N MET A 28 12.81 4.04 20.49
CA MET A 28 12.74 3.00 21.51
C MET A 28 12.63 1.60 20.91
N VAL A 29 11.84 1.42 19.85
CA VAL A 29 11.72 0.13 19.14
C VAL A 29 13.04 -0.26 18.48
N GLN A 30 13.74 0.66 17.80
CA GLN A 30 15.04 0.40 17.19
C GLN A 30 16.08 -0.02 18.24
N GLU A 31 16.07 0.63 19.38
CA GLU A 31 16.95 0.31 20.51
C GLU A 31 16.74 -1.12 21.03
N THR A 32 15.55 -1.70 20.88
CA THR A 32 15.33 -3.13 21.21
C THR A 32 15.97 -4.13 20.25
N TYR A 33 16.42 -3.68 19.07
CA TYR A 33 17.10 -4.51 18.08
C TYR A 33 18.63 -4.41 18.17
N GLU A 34 19.16 -3.52 19.03
CA GLU A 34 20.58 -3.42 19.27
C GLU A 34 21.14 -4.69 19.95
N THR A 35 22.38 -5.05 19.60
CA THR A 35 23.04 -6.24 20.15
C THR A 35 23.16 -6.14 21.67
N GLY A 36 22.59 -7.11 22.39
CA GLY A 36 22.60 -7.15 23.86
C GLY A 36 21.47 -6.37 24.53
N ALA A 37 20.63 -5.66 23.77
CA ALA A 37 19.44 -5.02 24.32
C ALA A 37 18.30 -6.04 24.49
N THR A 38 17.57 -5.91 25.60
CA THR A 38 16.30 -6.64 25.79
C THR A 38 15.15 -5.64 25.91
N VAL A 39 13.95 -6.06 25.51
CA VAL A 39 12.75 -5.22 25.61
C VAL A 39 12.54 -4.72 27.05
N SER A 40 12.79 -5.57 28.04
CA SER A 40 12.67 -5.22 29.46
C SER A 40 13.69 -4.17 29.90
N LEU A 41 14.93 -4.24 29.40
CA LEU A 41 15.98 -3.26 29.69
C LEU A 41 15.62 -1.88 29.10
N VAL A 42 15.23 -1.86 27.83
CA VAL A 42 14.82 -0.64 27.13
C VAL A 42 13.60 -0.02 27.80
N ALA A 43 12.60 -0.83 28.15
CA ALA A 43 11.38 -0.38 28.82
C ALA A 43 11.68 0.29 30.18
N ARG A 44 12.59 -0.29 30.98
CA ARG A 44 13.02 0.30 32.26
C ARG A 44 13.73 1.64 32.08
N ARG A 45 14.62 1.76 31.10
CA ARG A 45 15.34 3.01 30.80
C ARG A 45 14.40 4.15 30.41
N HIS A 46 13.33 3.83 29.68
CA HIS A 46 12.34 4.83 29.22
C HIS A 46 11.13 4.98 30.16
N GLY A 47 11.08 4.24 31.26
CA GLY A 47 9.98 4.29 32.23
C GLY A 47 8.63 3.84 31.66
N ILE A 48 8.64 2.91 30.70
CA ILE A 48 7.42 2.38 30.06
C ILE A 48 7.20 0.91 30.43
N ALA A 49 5.94 0.47 30.34
CA ALA A 49 5.62 -0.93 30.54
C ALA A 49 6.16 -1.78 29.37
N PRO A 50 6.84 -2.93 29.62
CA PRO A 50 7.34 -3.80 28.56
C PRO A 50 6.27 -4.24 27.55
N ASN A 51 5.03 -4.48 28.01
CA ASN A 51 3.90 -4.83 27.15
C ASN A 51 3.59 -3.74 26.10
N GLN A 52 3.76 -2.46 26.46
CA GLN A 52 3.55 -1.36 25.53
C GLN A 52 4.62 -1.37 24.43
N LEU A 53 5.88 -1.62 24.80
CA LEU A 53 7.00 -1.71 23.86
C LEU A 53 6.90 -2.94 22.94
N PHE A 54 6.40 -4.08 23.43
CA PHE A 54 6.06 -5.23 22.60
C PHE A 54 4.96 -4.89 21.58
N GLY A 55 3.92 -4.17 22.01
CA GLY A 55 2.87 -3.66 21.12
C GLY A 55 3.44 -2.78 20.01
N TRP A 56 4.33 -1.84 20.35
CA TRP A 56 4.98 -0.97 19.36
C TRP A 56 5.91 -1.73 18.41
N ARG A 57 6.65 -2.74 18.89
CA ARG A 57 7.44 -3.62 18.01
C ARG A 57 6.56 -4.33 16.97
N LYS A 58 5.42 -4.88 17.40
CA LYS A 58 4.46 -5.55 16.50
C LYS A 58 3.88 -4.59 15.47
N LEU A 59 3.54 -3.37 15.86
CA LEU A 59 3.04 -2.36 14.93
C LEU A 59 4.14 -1.90 13.97
N ALA A 60 5.40 -1.80 14.42
CA ALA A 60 6.52 -1.41 13.57
C ALA A 60 6.81 -2.45 12.48
N THR A 61 6.78 -3.75 12.81
CA THR A 61 6.99 -4.82 11.83
C THR A 61 5.86 -4.91 10.79
N GLN A 62 4.66 -4.45 11.15
CA GLN A 62 3.49 -4.38 10.27
C GLN A 62 3.42 -3.07 9.45
N GLY A 63 4.37 -2.14 9.63
CA GLY A 63 4.32 -0.80 9.04
C GLY A 63 3.26 0.13 9.66
N ALA A 64 2.56 -0.31 10.70
CA ALA A 64 1.45 0.40 11.32
C ALA A 64 1.88 1.44 12.38
N LEU A 65 3.12 1.41 12.86
CA LEU A 65 3.59 2.36 13.89
C LEU A 65 3.71 3.79 13.35
N THR A 66 4.18 3.95 12.11
CA THR A 66 4.26 5.25 11.42
C THR A 66 2.87 5.70 10.95
N ALA A 67 2.08 4.76 10.43
CA ALA A 67 0.70 4.94 10.00
C ALA A 67 -0.22 5.56 11.07
N THR A 68 -0.18 5.02 12.29
CA THR A 68 -1.03 5.46 13.40
C THR A 68 -0.66 6.84 13.96
N SER A 69 0.41 7.45 13.47
CA SER A 69 0.92 8.73 13.98
C SER A 69 0.96 9.85 12.93
N ALA A 70 0.77 9.52 11.64
CA ALA A 70 0.78 10.50 10.56
C ALA A 70 -0.60 11.15 10.31
N ASP A 71 -1.65 10.76 11.05
CA ASP A 71 -3.06 11.13 10.78
C ASP A 71 -3.49 10.83 9.32
N GLU A 72 -2.71 10.01 8.62
CA GLU A 72 -2.92 9.62 7.24
C GLU A 72 -3.62 8.27 7.24
N GLU A 73 -4.74 8.17 6.51
CA GLU A 73 -5.54 6.95 6.43
C GLU A 73 -4.71 5.84 5.76
N VAL A 74 -4.16 4.95 6.58
CA VAL A 74 -3.30 3.89 6.07
C VAL A 74 -4.15 2.72 5.58
N VAL A 75 -4.16 2.59 4.26
CA VAL A 75 -4.69 1.43 3.55
C VAL A 75 -3.90 0.19 3.97
N PRO A 76 -4.53 -0.83 4.58
CA PRO A 76 -3.88 -2.08 4.93
C PRO A 76 -3.14 -2.68 3.72
N SER A 77 -1.98 -3.29 3.94
CA SER A 77 -1.17 -3.91 2.88
C SER A 77 -1.93 -4.96 2.04
N SER A 78 -2.96 -5.59 2.62
CA SER A 78 -3.88 -6.48 1.90
C SER A 78 -4.78 -5.74 0.92
N GLN A 79 -5.30 -4.57 1.28
CA GLN A 79 -6.12 -3.74 0.40
C GLN A 79 -5.29 -3.15 -0.73
N TYR A 80 -4.05 -2.72 -0.44
CA TYR A 80 -3.11 -2.27 -1.47
C TYR A 80 -2.82 -3.38 -2.51
N ARG A 81 -2.54 -4.61 -2.04
CA ARG A 81 -2.35 -5.77 -2.93
C ARG A 81 -3.60 -6.13 -3.73
N ALA A 82 -4.78 -6.03 -3.12
CA ALA A 82 -6.04 -6.28 -3.82
C ALA A 82 -6.27 -5.22 -4.93
N LEU A 83 -5.96 -3.96 -4.64
CA LEU A 83 -6.06 -2.89 -5.62
C LEU A 83 -5.06 -3.08 -6.77
N GLU A 84 -3.82 -3.45 -6.48
CA GLU A 84 -2.83 -3.79 -7.51
C GLU A 84 -3.32 -4.94 -8.41
N GLN A 85 -3.97 -5.96 -7.85
CA GLN A 85 -4.55 -7.05 -8.64
C GLN A 85 -5.68 -6.56 -9.54
N GLN A 86 -6.56 -5.69 -9.04
CA GLN A 86 -7.63 -5.09 -9.85
C GLN A 86 -7.06 -4.25 -10.99
N VAL A 87 -6.02 -3.45 -10.75
CA VAL A 87 -5.36 -2.65 -11.79
C VAL A 87 -4.81 -3.56 -12.89
N ARG A 88 -4.13 -4.66 -12.53
CA ARG A 88 -3.61 -5.62 -13.52
C ARG A 88 -4.73 -6.26 -14.34
N GLU A 89 -5.83 -6.64 -13.71
CA GLU A 89 -6.94 -7.26 -14.41
C GLU A 89 -7.64 -6.27 -15.35
N LEU A 90 -7.85 -5.03 -14.90
CA LEU A 90 -8.41 -3.98 -15.75
C LEU A 90 -7.51 -3.68 -16.95
N GLN A 91 -6.19 -3.62 -16.75
CA GLN A 91 -5.23 -3.46 -17.85
C GLN A 91 -5.31 -4.62 -18.85
N ARG A 92 -5.45 -5.86 -18.37
CA ARG A 92 -5.61 -7.05 -19.22
C ARG A 92 -6.90 -6.99 -20.04
N LEU A 93 -8.03 -6.64 -19.40
CA LEU A 93 -9.32 -6.52 -20.06
C LEU A 93 -9.33 -5.40 -21.09
N LEU A 94 -8.73 -4.26 -20.76
CA LEU A 94 -8.57 -3.15 -21.69
C LEU A 94 -7.79 -3.58 -22.93
N GLY A 95 -6.64 -4.24 -22.76
CA GLY A 95 -5.86 -4.77 -23.88
C GLY A 95 -6.66 -5.72 -24.76
N LYS A 96 -7.42 -6.65 -24.15
CA LYS A 96 -8.29 -7.57 -24.91
C LYS A 96 -9.35 -6.81 -25.73
N LYS A 97 -9.98 -5.79 -25.14
CA LYS A 97 -11.02 -5.02 -25.82
C LYS A 97 -10.45 -4.14 -26.94
N THR A 98 -9.26 -3.58 -26.76
CA THR A 98 -8.55 -2.83 -27.81
C THR A 98 -8.29 -3.71 -29.03
N MET A 99 -7.76 -4.93 -28.83
CA MET A 99 -7.53 -5.87 -29.93
C MET A 99 -8.84 -6.23 -30.66
N GLU A 100 -9.93 -6.46 -29.92
CA GLU A 100 -11.24 -6.74 -30.53
C GLU A 100 -11.72 -5.58 -31.39
N VAL A 101 -11.59 -4.34 -30.91
CA VAL A 101 -11.96 -3.14 -31.66
C VAL A 101 -11.12 -2.98 -32.92
N GLU A 102 -9.82 -3.27 -32.87
CA GLU A 102 -8.94 -3.25 -34.05
C GLU A 102 -9.36 -4.30 -35.09
N ILE A 103 -9.55 -5.55 -34.68
CA ILE A 103 -10.00 -6.63 -35.59
C ILE A 103 -11.34 -6.28 -36.24
N LEU A 104 -12.28 -5.73 -35.46
CA LEU A 104 -13.59 -5.34 -35.98
C LEU A 104 -13.49 -4.18 -36.97
N LYS A 105 -12.59 -3.21 -36.73
CA LYS A 105 -12.32 -2.13 -37.68
C LYS A 105 -11.69 -2.67 -38.97
N ASP A 106 -10.70 -3.55 -38.89
CA ASP A 106 -10.05 -4.15 -40.06
C ASP A 106 -11.06 -4.94 -40.91
N ALA A 107 -11.92 -5.74 -40.28
CA ALA A 107 -13.00 -6.46 -40.96
C ALA A 107 -14.02 -5.52 -41.62
N LEU A 108 -14.36 -4.40 -40.96
CA LEU A 108 -15.22 -3.37 -41.54
C LEU A 108 -14.57 -2.69 -42.74
N GLU A 109 -13.28 -2.37 -42.67
CA GLU A 109 -12.54 -1.79 -43.80
C GLU A 109 -12.51 -2.76 -44.99
N ALA A 110 -12.23 -4.04 -44.76
CA ALA A 110 -12.23 -5.07 -45.79
C ALA A 110 -13.59 -5.21 -46.50
N THR A 111 -14.69 -5.19 -45.74
CA THR A 111 -16.06 -5.26 -46.31
C THR A 111 -16.48 -3.96 -47.00
N SER A 112 -16.05 -2.81 -46.48
CA SER A 112 -16.31 -1.50 -47.11
C SER A 112 -15.57 -1.35 -48.45
N GLY A 113 -14.37 -1.89 -48.56
CA GLY A 113 -13.60 -1.98 -49.80
C GLY A 113 -14.30 -2.85 -50.85
N LEU A 114 -14.84 -4.00 -50.43
CA LEU A 114 -15.60 -4.90 -51.30
C LEU A 114 -16.86 -4.24 -51.86
N LYS A 115 -17.62 -3.49 -51.05
CA LYS A 115 -18.80 -2.74 -51.51
C LYS A 115 -18.43 -1.63 -52.51
N LYS A 116 -17.29 -0.95 -52.33
CA LYS A 116 -16.80 0.06 -53.28
C LYS A 116 -16.30 -0.55 -54.60
N GLN A 117 -15.76 -1.77 -54.55
CA GLN A 117 -15.26 -2.50 -55.72
C GLN A 117 -16.40 -3.10 -56.55
N THR A 118 -17.42 -3.69 -55.90
CA THR A 118 -18.63 -4.19 -56.59
C THR A 118 -19.43 -3.07 -57.23
N LEU A 119 -19.50 -1.89 -56.60
CA LEU A 119 -20.14 -0.72 -57.20
C LEU A 119 -19.36 -0.13 -58.40
N ARG A 120 -18.04 -0.34 -58.48
CA ARG A 120 -17.21 0.09 -59.62
C ARG A 120 -17.28 -0.86 -60.82
N SER A 121 -17.52 -2.16 -60.60
CA SER A 121 -17.64 -3.15 -61.68
C SER A 121 -19.04 -3.22 -62.31
N VAL A 122 -20.07 -2.67 -61.66
CA VAL A 122 -21.40 -2.44 -62.27
C VAL A 122 -21.36 -1.13 -63.08
N SER A 123 -20.50 -1.07 -64.09
CA SER A 123 -20.65 -0.10 -65.17
C SER A 123 -21.70 -0.64 -66.16
N TRP A 124 -22.84 0.02 -66.24
CA TRP A 124 -23.93 -0.34 -67.15
C TRP A 124 -23.43 -0.39 -68.60
N PRO A 125 -23.85 -1.38 -69.43
CA PRO A 125 -23.50 -1.41 -70.84
C PRO A 125 -24.15 -0.19 -71.51
N LYS A 126 -23.32 0.73 -72.03
CA LYS A 126 -23.80 1.81 -72.88
C LYS A 126 -24.34 1.17 -74.16
N GLY A 127 -25.68 1.10 -74.26
CA GLY A 127 -26.38 0.75 -75.48
C GLY A 127 -26.01 1.76 -76.58
N GLY A 128 -25.27 1.28 -77.57
CA GLY A 128 -25.02 1.96 -78.83
C GLY A 128 -26.07 1.55 -79.86
N ILE A 129 -26.58 2.57 -80.54
CA ILE A 129 -27.55 2.67 -81.65
C ILE A 129 -27.45 1.53 -82.67
#